data_AF-A0A0V8DE82-F1
#
_entry.id   AF-A0A0V8DE82-F1
#
_cell.length_a   1.000
_cell.length_b   1.000
_cell.length_c   1.000
_cell.angle_alpha   90.00
_cell.angle_beta   90.00
_cell.angle_gamma   90.00
#
_symmetry.space_group_name_H-M   'P 1'
#
loop_
_entity.id
_entity.type
_entity.pdbx_description
1 polymer ?
#
loop_
_entity_poly.entity_id
_entity_poly.type
_entity_poly.pdbx_seq_one_letter_code
_entity_poly.pdbx_strand_id
1 'polypeptide(L)'
;MKKTLKDQLLEVSKAHLNWKKKSKVFFYGTAILLMVAPSLVSSVSRASADEEGNAPKVTQAGERSGKLDLNVSRSSLDQAISEAKSAGLTLKEEATQDKGNAQGSEAISKLQKTISDDYASQTSTIQKQTSDYKSALAKYNQEEADYQKKLDEIQKAIDNNEPGAPAKAIGQGLNFKSSQNPNVIIKDVKFSGAGNGSLLKAGTLKDGMGGLDSITAGSEVNSPEFYTVGGAGNAFGLFLDKGQSVTITYSNLKSLTVGKIAAVQIKATYKNPSGNRMGLILPKDPGNQFHFGIYANGKIFTNQPQAVQQTYQFYDALGKIIPFITTNKAQAQFMVGSLNYSSAKTQDGGTPPNDDGYNAHESASFDNTKATGSPFRKSSINKVSGVPISGADAAGDSWGSNPSGTNETWSAKALNDYKYNGALMDATQWDTHIVDAWYGAFSLVPKDGETSISVTWHTTSANMWASFNGQLPTKFEIPTPPIPPVKPTATYHFDKATFQTDNTKSVTNAAGTDVNGALVNKK
;
A
#
# COMPACT_ATOMS: atom_id res chain seq x y z
N MET A 1 -50.38 -27.44 -18.63
CA MET A 1 -49.18 -27.05 -19.41
C MET A 1 -48.19 -26.41 -18.45
N LYS A 2 -47.05 -27.06 -18.21
CA LYS A 2 -46.02 -26.57 -17.27
C LYS A 2 -45.14 -25.54 -18.00
N LYS A 3 -45.09 -24.31 -17.48
CA LYS A 3 -44.22 -23.23 -17.99
C LYS A 3 -42.75 -23.62 -17.84
N THR A 4 -41.95 -23.31 -18.85
CA THR A 4 -40.54 -23.71 -18.88
C THR A 4 -39.68 -22.77 -18.03
N LEU A 5 -38.55 -23.30 -17.52
CA LEU A 5 -37.58 -22.60 -16.67
C LEU A 5 -37.03 -21.29 -17.30
N LYS A 6 -37.17 -21.14 -18.62
CA LYS A 6 -36.76 -19.95 -19.38
C LYS A 6 -37.69 -18.76 -19.14
N ASP A 7 -38.97 -19.00 -18.85
CA ASP A 7 -39.98 -17.95 -18.60
C ASP A 7 -39.93 -17.41 -17.17
N GLN A 8 -39.39 -18.18 -16.21
CA GLN A 8 -39.22 -17.74 -14.81
C GLN A 8 -37.96 -16.88 -14.61
N LEU A 9 -36.99 -16.95 -15.53
CA LEU A 9 -35.73 -16.18 -15.44
C LEU A 9 -35.82 -14.78 -16.06
N LEU A 10 -36.85 -14.48 -16.87
CA LEU A 10 -37.00 -13.17 -17.52
C LEU A 10 -37.80 -12.16 -16.67
N GLU A 11 -38.65 -12.61 -15.75
CA GLU A 11 -39.41 -11.73 -14.85
C GLU A 11 -38.62 -11.20 -13.64
N VAL A 12 -37.45 -11.77 -13.33
CA VAL A 12 -36.57 -11.29 -12.25
C VAL A 12 -35.80 -10.02 -12.64
N SER A 13 -35.82 -9.60 -13.91
CA SER A 13 -35.10 -8.40 -14.37
C SER A 13 -35.89 -7.07 -14.26
N LYS A 14 -37.14 -7.07 -13.77
CA LYS A 14 -37.97 -5.85 -13.74
C LYS A 14 -38.49 -5.38 -12.37
N ALA A 15 -38.10 -6.03 -11.28
CA ALA A 15 -38.37 -5.51 -9.94
C ALA A 15 -37.12 -5.67 -9.11
N HIS A 16 -36.41 -4.57 -8.85
CA HIS A 16 -35.68 -4.22 -7.61
C HIS A 16 -34.89 -2.90 -7.80
N LEU A 17 -35.58 -1.87 -8.30
CA LEU A 17 -35.33 -0.49 -7.88
C LEU A 17 -36.14 -0.30 -6.59
N ASN A 18 -35.53 -0.48 -5.43
CA ASN A 18 -35.74 0.34 -4.23
C ASN A 18 -35.20 -0.29 -2.94
N TRP A 19 -34.52 0.57 -2.19
CA TRP A 19 -34.48 0.65 -0.71
C TRP A 19 -33.48 -0.17 0.13
N LYS A 20 -32.43 0.57 0.53
CA LYS A 20 -31.95 0.89 1.89
C LYS A 20 -32.19 -0.09 3.07
N LYS A 21 -31.04 -0.33 3.74
CA LYS A 21 -30.77 -0.50 5.19
C LYS A 21 -30.79 -1.92 5.80
N LYS A 22 -29.63 -2.19 6.44
CA LYS A 22 -29.34 -2.97 7.66
C LYS A 22 -29.00 -4.48 7.54
N SER A 23 -27.73 -4.74 7.88
CA SER A 23 -27.15 -5.79 8.75
C SER A 23 -27.35 -7.28 8.44
N LYS A 24 -26.19 -7.90 8.15
CA LYS A 24 -25.66 -9.20 8.64
C LYS A 24 -26.66 -10.34 8.87
N VAL A 25 -26.62 -11.34 7.98
CA VAL A 25 -26.67 -12.76 8.36
C VAL A 25 -25.75 -13.55 7.41
N PHE A 26 -24.86 -14.34 8.02
CA PHE A 26 -23.97 -15.32 7.38
C PHE A 26 -24.78 -16.58 7.05
N PHE A 27 -24.70 -17.10 5.83
CA PHE A 27 -25.17 -18.45 5.51
C PHE A 27 -24.09 -19.23 4.75
N TYR A 28 -23.78 -20.41 5.27
CA TYR A 28 -22.99 -21.46 4.64
C TYR A 28 -23.84 -22.25 3.64
N GLY A 29 -23.16 -22.80 2.62
CA GLY A 29 -23.60 -23.92 1.77
C GLY A 29 -24.19 -23.48 0.44
N THR A 30 -23.92 -24.10 -0.71
CA THR A 30 -23.13 -25.30 -1.03
C THR A 30 -23.06 -25.41 -2.56
N ALA A 31 -21.93 -25.90 -3.07
CA ALA A 31 -21.76 -26.78 -4.24
C ALA A 31 -22.31 -26.37 -5.64
N ILE A 32 -21.40 -26.30 -6.62
CA ILE A 32 -21.18 -27.28 -7.72
C ILE A 32 -20.40 -26.55 -8.84
N LEU A 33 -19.22 -27.07 -9.21
CA LEU A 33 -18.87 -27.21 -10.62
C LEU A 33 -17.91 -28.39 -10.82
N LEU A 34 -18.41 -29.36 -11.59
CA LEU A 34 -17.71 -30.52 -12.16
C LEU A 34 -16.87 -30.11 -13.39
N MET A 35 -15.81 -30.88 -13.65
CA MET A 35 -15.33 -31.36 -14.98
C MET A 35 -14.10 -32.27 -14.73
N VAL A 36 -14.22 -33.60 -14.63
CA VAL A 36 -14.27 -34.68 -15.66
C VAL A 36 -12.98 -34.87 -16.47
N ALA A 37 -12.28 -35.99 -16.22
CA ALA A 37 -11.75 -37.02 -17.17
C ALA A 37 -10.71 -37.93 -16.46
N PRO A 38 -10.36 -39.13 -16.99
CA PRO A 38 -11.20 -40.27 -17.38
C PRO A 38 -10.83 -41.58 -16.63
N SER A 39 -11.71 -42.57 -16.76
CA SER A 39 -11.66 -43.95 -16.27
C SER A 39 -10.56 -44.83 -16.89
N LEU A 40 -9.93 -45.69 -16.09
CA LEU A 40 -9.30 -46.94 -16.52
C LEU A 40 -9.62 -48.07 -15.52
N VAL A 41 -9.61 -49.28 -16.06
CA VAL A 41 -10.46 -50.41 -15.72
C VAL A 41 -9.88 -51.30 -14.62
N SER A 42 -10.80 -51.99 -13.94
CA SER A 42 -10.62 -53.08 -12.99
C SER A 42 -9.61 -54.16 -13.41
N SER A 43 -8.79 -54.63 -12.46
CA SER A 43 -8.36 -56.03 -12.43
C SER A 43 -8.78 -56.65 -11.10
N VAL A 44 -9.65 -57.66 -11.22
CA VAL A 44 -9.96 -58.63 -10.18
C VAL A 44 -8.73 -59.51 -9.99
N SER A 45 -8.31 -59.75 -8.76
CA SER A 45 -7.44 -60.89 -8.43
C SER A 45 -8.11 -61.72 -7.34
N ARG A 46 -8.52 -62.93 -7.72
CA ARG A 46 -8.68 -64.08 -6.82
C ARG A 46 -7.38 -64.88 -6.94
N ALA A 47 -6.65 -65.04 -5.84
CA ALA A 47 -5.72 -66.14 -5.53
C ALA A 47 -5.33 -65.98 -4.04
N SER A 48 -5.95 -66.79 -3.18
CA SER A 48 -5.34 -67.90 -2.42
C SER A 48 -4.68 -67.44 -1.12
N ALA A 49 -5.29 -67.85 0.00
CA ALA A 49 -4.55 -68.22 1.22
C ALA A 49 -3.47 -69.19 0.76
N ASP A 50 -2.19 -68.94 1.00
CA ASP A 50 -1.47 -69.26 2.22
C ASP A 50 -0.04 -68.67 2.13
N GLU A 51 0.41 -67.91 3.14
CA GLU A 51 1.68 -68.19 3.82
C GLU A 51 1.85 -67.28 5.05
N GLU A 52 2.02 -67.97 6.16
CA GLU A 52 2.35 -67.54 7.49
C GLU A 52 3.80 -67.00 7.53
N GLY A 53 4.07 -66.01 8.39
CA GLY A 53 5.45 -65.73 8.82
C GLY A 53 6.05 -64.42 8.35
N ASN A 54 5.61 -63.30 8.93
CA ASN A 54 6.51 -62.16 9.12
C ASN A 54 7.30 -62.36 10.42
N ALA A 55 8.21 -63.33 10.41
CA ALA A 55 9.23 -63.49 11.44
C ALA A 55 10.53 -62.83 10.92
N PRO A 56 11.23 -62.02 11.75
CA PRO A 56 12.45 -61.38 11.34
C PRO A 56 13.50 -62.42 10.94
N LYS A 57 14.05 -62.30 9.74
CA LYS A 57 15.11 -63.17 9.22
C LYS A 57 16.42 -62.80 9.92
N VAL A 58 16.77 -63.55 10.96
CA VAL A 58 18.04 -63.44 11.68
C VAL A 58 19.14 -64.06 10.82
N THR A 59 20.04 -63.23 10.31
CA THR A 59 21.34 -63.69 9.80
C THR A 59 22.36 -63.61 10.93
N GLN A 60 22.99 -64.76 11.21
CA GLN A 60 23.98 -65.07 12.26
C GLN A 60 23.43 -65.41 13.65
N ALA A 61 23.62 -66.68 14.02
CA ALA A 61 23.56 -67.15 15.40
C ALA A 61 24.95 -66.96 16.02
N GLY A 62 25.06 -66.12 17.08
CA GLY A 62 26.33 -65.97 17.77
C GLY A 62 26.51 -64.84 18.79
N GLU A 63 25.69 -63.77 18.77
CA GLU A 63 25.85 -62.66 19.73
C GLU A 63 24.54 -62.31 20.45
N ARG A 64 24.49 -62.51 21.77
CA ARG A 64 23.34 -62.15 22.64
C ARG A 64 23.36 -60.66 23.05
N SER A 65 23.64 -59.75 22.11
CA SER A 65 23.63 -58.29 22.34
C SER A 65 23.13 -57.45 21.15
N GLY A 66 22.49 -58.07 20.15
CA GLY A 66 22.08 -57.40 18.92
C GLY A 66 20.93 -56.41 19.11
N LYS A 67 21.23 -55.12 19.02
CA LYS A 67 20.24 -54.05 18.81
C LYS A 67 19.79 -54.09 17.34
N LEU A 68 18.49 -54.14 17.08
CA LEU A 68 17.90 -54.09 15.73
C LEU A 68 17.38 -52.68 15.44
N ASP A 69 17.47 -52.23 14.19
CA ASP A 69 16.90 -50.93 13.77
C ASP A 69 15.38 -50.95 13.84
N LEU A 70 14.79 -49.93 14.46
CA LEU A 70 13.35 -49.75 14.54
C LEU A 70 12.86 -48.96 13.32
N ASN A 71 12.32 -49.66 12.32
CA ASN A 71 11.78 -49.03 11.12
C ASN A 71 10.32 -48.60 11.34
N VAL A 72 10.06 -47.30 11.26
CA VAL A 72 8.72 -46.70 11.29
C VAL A 72 8.47 -46.01 9.96
N SER A 73 7.31 -46.26 9.35
CA SER A 73 6.97 -45.69 8.05
C SER A 73 6.99 -44.16 8.09
N ARG A 74 7.68 -43.56 7.12
CA ARG A 74 7.75 -42.10 6.91
C ARG A 74 7.10 -41.65 5.59
N SER A 75 6.36 -42.54 4.91
CA SER A 75 5.85 -42.27 3.56
C SER A 75 5.00 -41.00 3.47
N SER A 76 4.17 -40.72 4.48
CA SER A 76 3.36 -39.49 4.53
C SER A 76 4.21 -38.23 4.70
N LEU A 77 5.30 -38.31 5.48
CA LEU A 77 6.24 -37.20 5.64
C LEU A 77 7.00 -36.95 4.34
N ASP A 78 7.52 -38.01 3.69
CA ASP A 78 8.21 -37.92 2.40
C ASP A 78 7.28 -37.32 1.31
N GLN A 79 6.00 -37.72 1.31
CA GLN A 79 4.99 -37.14 0.41
C GLN A 79 4.76 -35.65 0.70
N ALA A 80 4.56 -35.26 1.96
CA ALA A 80 4.35 -33.86 2.33
C ALA A 80 5.55 -32.98 1.96
N ILE A 81 6.77 -33.48 2.14
CA ILE A 81 8.02 -32.84 1.70
C ILE A 81 8.01 -32.63 0.18
N SER A 82 7.65 -33.66 -0.59
CA SER A 82 7.59 -33.58 -2.06
C SER A 82 6.55 -32.57 -2.55
N GLU A 83 5.36 -32.56 -1.94
CA GLU A 83 4.30 -31.61 -2.26
C GLU A 83 4.68 -30.17 -1.91
N ALA A 84 5.34 -29.96 -0.77
CA ALA A 84 5.84 -28.66 -0.36
C ALA A 84 6.91 -28.12 -1.32
N LYS A 85 7.87 -28.98 -1.74
CA LYS A 85 8.87 -28.62 -2.78
C LYS A 85 8.19 -28.23 -4.09
N SER A 86 7.22 -29.03 -4.52
CA SER A 86 6.47 -28.78 -5.77
C SER A 86 5.64 -27.49 -5.71
N ALA A 87 5.16 -27.13 -4.52
CA ALA A 87 4.48 -25.86 -4.28
C ALA A 87 5.44 -24.67 -4.18
N GLY A 88 6.76 -24.88 -4.13
CA GLY A 88 7.78 -23.83 -4.08
C GLY A 88 8.15 -23.36 -2.67
N LEU A 89 7.85 -24.15 -1.63
CA LEU A 89 8.30 -23.88 -0.26
C LEU A 89 9.80 -24.11 -0.12
N THR A 90 10.43 -23.36 0.77
CA THR A 90 11.79 -23.67 1.21
C THR A 90 11.71 -24.74 2.30
N LEU A 91 12.48 -25.81 2.18
CA LEU A 91 12.56 -26.87 3.18
C LEU A 91 13.96 -26.94 3.77
N LYS A 92 14.04 -27.07 5.10
CA LYS A 92 15.29 -27.24 5.83
C LYS A 92 15.25 -28.55 6.60
N GLU A 93 16.06 -29.51 6.17
CA GLU A 93 16.31 -30.73 6.94
C GLU A 93 17.16 -30.41 8.17
N GLU A 94 16.71 -30.87 9.33
CA GLU A 94 17.44 -30.82 10.59
C GLU A 94 18.12 -32.16 10.86
N ALA A 95 19.01 -32.18 11.85
CA ALA A 95 19.74 -33.40 12.19
C ALA A 95 18.79 -34.54 12.59
N THR A 96 19.11 -35.76 12.14
CA THR A 96 18.37 -36.96 12.53
C THR A 96 18.36 -37.13 14.05
N GLN A 97 17.17 -37.30 14.63
CA GLN A 97 17.01 -37.47 16.08
C GLN A 97 17.14 -38.93 16.48
N ASP A 98 18.05 -39.21 17.42
CA ASP A 98 18.17 -40.53 18.04
C ASP A 98 17.16 -40.64 19.20
N LYS A 99 16.13 -41.46 19.01
CA LYS A 99 15.11 -41.71 20.05
C LYS A 99 15.51 -42.85 21.00
N GLY A 100 16.72 -43.40 20.85
CA GLY A 100 17.31 -44.36 21.76
C GLY A 100 16.93 -45.82 21.48
N ASN A 101 17.03 -46.65 22.51
CA ASN A 101 16.82 -48.09 22.45
C ASN A 101 15.63 -48.54 23.32
N ALA A 102 14.74 -49.36 22.78
CA ALA A 102 13.65 -49.99 23.54
C ALA A 102 13.93 -51.47 23.83
N GLN A 103 13.53 -51.97 24.99
CA GLN A 103 13.59 -53.39 25.34
C GLN A 103 12.22 -53.88 25.81
N GLY A 104 11.78 -55.01 25.25
CA GLY A 104 10.47 -55.59 25.53
C GLY A 104 9.33 -54.96 24.75
N SER A 105 8.26 -55.72 24.55
CA SER A 105 7.18 -55.39 23.60
C SER A 105 6.51 -54.04 23.88
N GLU A 106 6.24 -53.73 25.15
CA GLU A 106 5.58 -52.48 25.55
C GLU A 106 6.44 -51.25 25.25
N ALA A 107 7.75 -51.31 25.55
CA ALA A 107 8.67 -50.22 25.27
C ALA A 107 8.86 -50.00 23.76
N ILE A 108 8.89 -51.09 22.98
CA ILE A 108 8.99 -51.03 21.51
C ILE A 108 7.77 -50.32 20.94
N SER A 109 6.56 -50.72 21.34
CA SER A 109 5.32 -50.08 20.88
C SER A 109 5.25 -48.60 21.27
N LYS A 110 5.71 -48.23 22.46
CA LYS A 110 5.77 -46.83 22.89
C LYS A 110 6.74 -46.00 22.06
N LEU A 111 7.91 -46.56 21.73
CA LEU A 111 8.92 -45.89 20.91
C LEU A 111 8.47 -45.75 19.45
N GLN A 112 7.86 -46.80 18.87
CA GLN A 112 7.21 -46.75 17.56
C GLN A 112 6.14 -45.66 17.51
N LYS A 113 5.28 -45.60 18.53
CA LYS A 113 4.23 -44.58 18.62
C LYS A 113 4.83 -43.18 18.72
N THR A 114 5.90 -42.99 19.48
CA THR A 114 6.57 -41.68 19.62
C THR A 114 7.10 -41.18 18.27
N ILE A 115 7.79 -42.04 17.51
CA ILE A 115 8.30 -41.71 16.16
C ILE A 115 7.13 -41.45 15.18
N SER A 116 6.09 -42.29 15.23
CA SER A 116 4.91 -42.12 14.38
C SER A 116 4.14 -40.83 14.67
N ASP A 117 4.00 -40.45 15.95
CA ASP A 117 3.34 -39.21 16.36
C ASP A 117 4.19 -37.98 15.94
N ASP A 118 5.53 -38.08 16.03
CA ASP A 118 6.44 -37.03 15.58
C ASP A 118 6.34 -36.80 14.06
N TYR A 119 6.47 -37.86 13.26
CA TYR A 119 6.27 -37.78 11.81
C TYR A 119 4.88 -37.27 11.43
N ALA A 120 3.83 -37.65 12.15
CA ALA A 120 2.48 -37.13 11.92
C ALA A 120 2.39 -35.62 12.22
N SER A 121 3.02 -35.16 13.29
CA SER A 121 3.09 -33.73 13.65
C SER A 121 3.85 -32.91 12.60
N GLN A 122 5.02 -33.39 12.16
CA GLN A 122 5.79 -32.77 11.08
C GLN A 122 4.99 -32.71 9.77
N THR A 123 4.36 -33.84 9.40
CA THR A 123 3.50 -33.94 8.20
C THR A 123 2.38 -32.90 8.23
N SER A 124 1.65 -32.80 9.35
CA SER A 124 0.54 -31.84 9.52
C SER A 124 1.03 -30.40 9.39
N THR A 125 2.17 -30.06 9.99
CA THR A 125 2.77 -28.73 9.93
C THR A 125 3.15 -28.35 8.49
N ILE A 126 3.86 -29.24 7.80
CA ILE A 126 4.30 -29.03 6.40
C ILE A 126 3.09 -28.91 5.47
N GLN A 127 2.09 -29.79 5.61
CA GLN A 127 0.86 -29.73 4.82
C GLN A 127 0.09 -28.43 5.03
N LYS A 128 -0.04 -27.98 6.29
CA LYS A 128 -0.70 -26.71 6.60
C LYS A 128 0.03 -25.52 5.97
N GLN A 129 1.35 -25.42 6.15
CA GLN A 129 2.15 -24.35 5.55
C GLN A 129 2.07 -24.38 4.01
N THR A 130 2.04 -25.58 3.42
CA THR A 130 1.90 -25.77 1.97
C THR A 130 0.52 -25.31 1.48
N SER A 131 -0.55 -25.68 2.19
CA SER A 131 -1.91 -25.27 1.83
C SER A 131 -2.10 -23.76 1.97
N ASP A 132 -1.64 -23.17 3.07
CA ASP A 132 -1.72 -21.72 3.31
C ASP A 132 -0.97 -20.94 2.22
N TYR A 133 0.24 -21.39 1.85
CA TYR A 133 1.03 -20.76 0.78
C TYR A 133 0.37 -20.89 -0.60
N LYS A 134 -0.18 -22.07 -0.96
CA LYS A 134 -0.92 -22.26 -2.22
C LYS A 134 -2.12 -21.31 -2.31
N SER A 135 -2.89 -21.16 -1.23
CA SER A 135 -4.02 -20.23 -1.19
C SER A 135 -3.56 -18.77 -1.32
N ALA A 136 -2.50 -18.38 -0.64
CA ALA A 136 -1.94 -17.03 -0.75
C ALA A 136 -1.40 -16.74 -2.16
N LEU A 137 -0.74 -17.71 -2.79
CA LEU A 137 -0.24 -17.60 -4.16
C LEU A 137 -1.37 -17.52 -5.20
N ALA A 138 -2.42 -18.32 -5.05
CA ALA A 138 -3.60 -18.24 -5.92
C ALA A 138 -4.26 -16.86 -5.83
N LYS A 139 -4.40 -16.31 -4.62
CA LYS A 139 -4.92 -14.95 -4.41
C LYS A 139 -4.03 -13.90 -5.08
N TYR A 140 -2.71 -13.99 -4.90
CA TYR A 140 -1.75 -13.08 -5.53
C TYR A 140 -1.85 -13.12 -7.05
N ASN A 141 -1.91 -14.31 -7.66
CA ASN A 141 -2.00 -14.45 -9.11
C ASN A 141 -3.29 -13.82 -9.67
N GLN A 142 -4.41 -13.92 -8.93
CA GLN A 142 -5.66 -13.25 -9.29
C GLN A 142 -5.53 -11.73 -9.20
N GLU A 143 -4.97 -11.22 -8.10
CA GLU A 143 -4.75 -9.78 -7.91
C GLU A 143 -3.76 -9.21 -8.96
N GLU A 144 -2.78 -10.00 -9.40
CA GLU A 144 -1.83 -9.64 -10.46
C GLU A 144 -2.49 -9.59 -11.84
N ALA A 145 -3.38 -10.54 -12.15
CA ALA A 145 -4.17 -10.50 -13.38
C ALA A 145 -5.10 -9.27 -13.41
N ASP A 146 -5.76 -8.95 -12.29
CA ASP A 146 -6.61 -7.76 -12.17
C ASP A 146 -5.80 -6.46 -12.28
N TYR A 147 -4.60 -6.43 -11.69
CA TYR A 147 -3.66 -5.32 -11.83
C TYR A 147 -3.30 -5.06 -13.31
N GLN A 148 -2.93 -6.10 -14.05
CA GLN A 148 -2.57 -5.98 -15.46
C GLN A 148 -3.78 -5.53 -16.30
N LYS A 149 -4.97 -6.09 -16.04
CA LYS A 149 -6.20 -5.68 -16.73
C LYS A 149 -6.49 -4.19 -16.57
N LYS A 150 -6.34 -3.65 -15.35
CA LYS A 150 -6.54 -2.21 -15.08
C LYS A 150 -5.53 -1.34 -15.81
N LEU A 151 -4.27 -1.78 -15.92
CA LEU A 151 -3.27 -1.07 -16.73
C LEU A 151 -3.63 -1.08 -18.22
N ASP A 152 -4.15 -2.18 -18.75
CA ASP A 152 -4.58 -2.27 -20.15
C ASP A 152 -5.81 -1.38 -20.41
N GLU A 153 -6.73 -1.27 -19.47
CA GLU A 153 -7.87 -0.33 -19.53
C GLU A 153 -7.39 1.13 -19.56
N ILE A 154 -6.41 1.48 -18.72
CA ILE A 154 -5.78 2.80 -18.75
C ILE A 154 -5.10 3.04 -20.10
N GLN A 155 -4.37 2.05 -20.63
CA GLN A 155 -3.68 2.20 -21.92
C GLN A 155 -4.68 2.45 -23.05
N LYS A 156 -5.81 1.74 -23.09
CA LYS A 156 -6.88 1.99 -24.06
C LYS A 156 -7.43 3.42 -23.95
N ALA A 157 -7.65 3.91 -22.73
CA ALA A 157 -8.10 5.28 -22.51
C ALA A 157 -7.07 6.32 -23.01
N ILE A 158 -5.78 6.03 -22.85
CA ILE A 158 -4.67 6.84 -23.37
C ILE A 158 -4.71 6.90 -24.89
N ASP A 159 -4.83 5.74 -25.54
CA ASP A 159 -4.82 5.59 -27.00
C ASP A 159 -6.04 6.27 -27.62
N ASN A 160 -7.19 6.21 -26.94
CA ASN A 160 -8.44 6.87 -27.34
C ASN A 160 -8.48 8.37 -27.00
N ASN A 161 -7.42 8.92 -26.40
CA ASN A 161 -7.36 10.32 -25.94
C ASN A 161 -8.57 10.70 -25.06
N GLU A 162 -8.98 9.80 -24.18
CA GLU A 162 -10.11 10.03 -23.28
C GLU A 162 -9.80 11.16 -22.28
N PRO A 163 -10.72 12.10 -22.05
CA PRO A 163 -10.52 13.16 -21.04
C PRO A 163 -10.19 12.57 -19.67
N GLY A 164 -9.18 13.14 -19.00
CA GLY A 164 -8.73 12.72 -17.68
C GLY A 164 -7.89 11.45 -17.64
N ALA A 165 -7.62 10.80 -18.78
CA ALA A 165 -6.70 9.67 -18.80
C ALA A 165 -5.27 10.13 -18.39
N PRO A 166 -4.54 9.35 -17.60
CA PRO A 166 -3.15 9.68 -17.25
C PRO A 166 -2.28 9.66 -18.51
N ALA A 167 -1.07 10.23 -18.47
CA ALA A 167 -0.18 10.21 -19.63
C ALA A 167 0.45 8.83 -19.91
N LYS A 168 0.50 7.96 -18.90
CA LYS A 168 1.13 6.64 -18.94
C LYS A 168 0.29 5.62 -18.18
N ALA A 169 0.24 4.38 -18.68
CA ALA A 169 -0.36 3.25 -18.00
C ALA A 169 0.60 2.67 -16.95
N ILE A 170 0.70 3.34 -15.81
CA ILE A 170 1.54 2.93 -14.67
C ILE A 170 0.71 2.86 -13.38
N GLY A 171 1.08 1.95 -12.49
CA GLY A 171 0.40 1.79 -11.20
C GLY A 171 0.74 2.91 -10.20
N GLN A 172 -0.08 3.03 -9.16
CA GLN A 172 0.16 3.96 -8.05
C GLN A 172 1.07 3.31 -7.01
N GLY A 173 2.23 3.92 -6.78
CA GLY A 173 3.22 3.54 -5.77
C GLY A 173 3.16 4.39 -4.50
N LEU A 174 2.18 5.30 -4.38
CA LEU A 174 2.02 6.17 -3.22
C LEU A 174 0.59 6.08 -2.70
N ASN A 175 0.42 5.60 -1.47
CA ASN A 175 -0.85 5.69 -0.76
C ASN A 175 -0.80 6.87 0.21
N PHE A 176 -1.05 8.07 -0.30
CA PHE A 176 -1.08 9.30 0.48
C PHE A 176 -2.24 10.14 -0.04
N LYS A 177 -3.40 10.08 0.60
CA LYS A 177 -4.63 10.70 0.09
C LYS A 177 -5.20 11.72 1.07
N SER A 178 -6.06 12.59 0.57
CA SER A 178 -6.81 13.51 1.42
C SER A 178 -7.71 12.74 2.40
N SER A 179 -7.83 13.27 3.62
CA SER A 179 -8.70 12.76 4.70
C SER A 179 -8.43 11.30 5.12
N GLN A 180 -7.26 10.77 4.76
CA GLN A 180 -6.90 9.37 5.02
C GLN A 180 -6.31 9.17 6.43
N ASN A 181 -5.92 10.26 7.11
CA ASN A 181 -5.22 10.25 8.39
C ASN A 181 -5.94 11.08 9.46
N PRO A 182 -7.19 10.71 9.86
CA PRO A 182 -7.97 11.51 10.82
C PRO A 182 -7.32 11.59 12.22
N ASN A 183 -6.45 10.64 12.56
CA ASN A 183 -5.78 10.55 13.86
C ASN A 183 -4.30 10.99 13.80
N VAL A 184 -3.88 11.65 12.72
CA VAL A 184 -2.52 12.18 12.58
C VAL A 184 -2.15 13.09 13.76
N ILE A 185 -0.89 13.01 14.17
CA ILE A 185 -0.33 13.81 15.26
C ILE A 185 0.79 14.68 14.68
N ILE A 186 0.70 15.99 14.87
CA ILE A 186 1.82 16.91 14.64
C ILE A 186 2.74 16.77 15.85
N LYS A 187 3.91 16.17 15.65
CA LYS A 187 4.90 16.01 16.72
C LYS A 187 5.59 17.34 17.02
N ASP A 188 5.80 18.13 15.98
CA ASP A 188 6.74 19.23 16.02
C ASP A 188 6.58 20.15 14.79
N VAL A 189 6.82 21.44 15.01
CA VAL A 189 6.81 22.52 14.03
C VAL A 189 8.07 23.36 14.25
N LYS A 190 9.06 23.24 13.35
CA LYS A 190 10.36 23.93 13.47
C LYS A 190 10.54 25.00 12.42
N PHE A 191 10.75 26.23 12.84
CA PHE A 191 11.15 27.32 11.96
C PHE A 191 12.67 27.31 11.73
N SER A 192 13.11 27.71 10.54
CA SER A 192 14.52 27.77 10.16
C SER A 192 14.78 28.88 9.14
N GLY A 193 16.02 29.35 9.03
CA GLY A 193 16.40 30.49 8.19
C GLY A 193 16.27 31.83 8.93
N ALA A 194 16.66 32.91 8.24
CA ALA A 194 16.59 34.26 8.80
C ALA A 194 15.14 34.78 8.76
N GLY A 195 14.49 34.87 9.92
CA GLY A 195 13.12 35.37 10.04
C GLY A 195 12.49 35.13 11.41
N ASN A 196 11.38 35.81 11.66
CA ASN A 196 10.57 35.74 12.87
C ASN A 196 9.16 35.19 12.55
N GLY A 197 9.11 34.14 11.74
CA GLY A 197 7.93 33.32 11.52
C GLY A 197 7.34 32.79 12.83
N SER A 198 6.04 32.54 12.80
CA SER A 198 5.24 32.36 14.02
C SER A 198 3.99 31.56 13.75
N LEU A 199 3.51 30.79 14.74
CA LEU A 199 2.17 30.21 14.68
C LEU A 199 1.09 31.27 14.93
N LEU A 200 -0.08 31.07 14.32
CA LEU A 200 -1.31 31.82 14.59
C LEU A 200 -2.09 31.15 15.72
N LYS A 201 -2.66 31.96 16.62
CA LYS A 201 -3.61 31.46 17.62
C LYS A 201 -4.98 31.14 17.01
N ALA A 202 -5.69 30.19 17.61
CA ALA A 202 -7.07 29.89 17.22
C ALA A 202 -8.00 31.11 17.42
N GLY A 203 -8.91 31.32 16.48
CA GLY A 203 -9.87 32.44 16.52
C GLY A 203 -9.32 33.78 16.03
N THR A 204 -8.03 33.85 15.64
CA THR A 204 -7.43 35.04 15.00
C THR A 204 -8.01 35.30 13.60
N LEU A 205 -8.54 34.26 12.95
CA LEU A 205 -9.22 34.36 11.66
C LEU A 205 -10.74 34.46 11.87
N LYS A 206 -11.22 35.59 12.40
CA LYS A 206 -12.64 35.99 12.29
C LYS A 206 -12.78 37.06 11.21
N ASP A 207 -13.98 37.18 10.66
CA ASP A 207 -14.35 37.93 9.44
C ASP A 207 -13.40 39.08 9.05
N GLY A 208 -12.85 38.99 7.83
CA GLY A 208 -11.99 40.04 7.26
C GLY A 208 -10.50 39.94 7.59
N MET A 209 -10.05 38.90 8.29
CA MET A 209 -8.62 38.58 8.49
C MET A 209 -7.80 39.71 9.12
N GLY A 210 -8.42 40.50 10.01
CA GLY A 210 -7.75 41.57 10.77
C GLY A 210 -7.47 41.18 12.22
N GLY A 211 -6.41 41.78 12.80
CA GLY A 211 -6.12 41.68 14.24
C GLY A 211 -5.09 40.61 14.65
N LEU A 212 -3.91 40.61 14.01
CA LEU A 212 -2.84 39.63 14.25
C LEU A 212 -1.86 40.05 15.35
N ASP A 213 -2.40 40.46 16.50
CA ASP A 213 -1.60 40.68 17.71
C ASP A 213 -1.88 39.57 18.72
N SER A 214 -1.37 38.37 18.45
CA SER A 214 -0.69 37.58 19.50
C SER A 214 -0.09 36.28 18.94
N ILE A 215 1.22 36.35 18.77
CA ILE A 215 2.15 35.31 18.34
C ILE A 215 2.52 34.44 19.54
N THR A 216 2.43 33.12 19.44
CA THR A 216 3.18 32.23 20.34
C THR A 216 4.60 32.11 19.79
N ALA A 217 5.49 32.96 20.29
CA ALA A 217 6.91 32.88 19.98
C ALA A 217 7.50 31.66 20.68
N GLY A 218 7.79 30.62 19.89
CA GLY A 218 8.61 29.48 20.26
C GLY A 218 9.21 28.91 18.97
N SER A 219 10.52 28.67 18.93
CA SER A 219 11.21 28.12 17.75
C SER A 219 10.78 26.69 17.42
N GLU A 220 10.20 25.99 18.39
CA GLU A 220 9.60 24.65 18.27
C GLU A 220 8.28 24.62 19.03
N VAL A 221 7.22 24.13 18.39
CA VAL A 221 5.90 23.96 19.01
C VAL A 221 5.39 22.54 18.79
N ASN A 222 5.11 21.84 19.88
CA ASN A 222 4.70 20.42 19.87
C ASN A 222 3.18 20.23 19.73
N SER A 223 2.39 21.31 19.69
CA SER A 223 0.92 21.27 19.55
C SER A 223 0.38 22.62 19.05
N PRO A 224 0.22 22.83 17.73
CA PRO A 224 -0.43 24.03 17.21
C PRO A 224 -1.92 24.06 17.61
N GLU A 225 -2.48 25.25 17.79
CA GLU A 225 -3.91 25.42 18.03
C GLU A 225 -4.69 25.23 16.72
N PHE A 226 -5.68 24.33 16.74
CA PHE A 226 -6.50 24.05 15.57
C PHE A 226 -7.77 24.88 15.57
N TYR A 227 -8.19 25.30 14.39
CA TYR A 227 -9.41 26.07 14.16
C TYR A 227 -10.08 25.65 12.85
N THR A 228 -11.31 26.11 12.66
CA THR A 228 -12.11 25.88 11.45
C THR A 228 -11.92 27.04 10.49
N VAL A 229 -11.53 26.77 9.24
CA VAL A 229 -11.43 27.77 8.16
C VAL A 229 -12.32 27.34 7.01
N GLY A 230 -13.20 28.21 6.52
CA GLY A 230 -14.04 27.92 5.36
C GLY A 230 -14.90 26.65 5.49
N GLY A 231 -15.30 26.28 6.71
CA GLY A 231 -16.04 25.04 7.00
C GLY A 231 -15.19 23.78 7.13
N ALA A 232 -13.88 23.82 6.81
CA ALA A 232 -12.94 22.75 7.08
C ALA A 232 -12.41 22.85 8.51
N GLY A 233 -12.80 21.92 9.38
CA GLY A 233 -12.25 21.80 10.74
C GLY A 233 -10.83 21.24 10.72
N ASN A 234 -10.06 21.52 11.78
CA ASN A 234 -8.70 20.99 12.00
C ASN A 234 -7.59 21.56 11.09
N ALA A 235 -7.58 22.87 10.85
CA ALA A 235 -6.42 23.57 10.28
C ALA A 235 -5.70 24.39 11.35
N PHE A 236 -4.44 24.74 11.12
CA PHE A 236 -3.68 25.71 11.92
C PHE A 236 -2.94 26.63 10.97
N GLY A 237 -2.49 27.78 11.45
CA GLY A 237 -1.84 28.76 10.58
C GLY A 237 -0.54 29.26 11.14
N LEU A 238 0.26 29.84 10.24
CA LEU A 238 1.56 30.37 10.57
C LEU A 238 1.98 31.47 9.60
N PHE A 239 3.03 32.19 9.98
CA PHE A 239 3.74 33.12 9.13
C PHE A 239 5.14 32.64 8.80
N LEU A 240 5.58 32.93 7.57
CA LEU A 240 6.96 32.82 7.13
C LEU A 240 7.46 34.16 6.59
N ASP A 241 8.53 34.67 7.17
CA ASP A 241 9.24 35.81 6.60
C ASP A 241 10.04 35.38 5.35
N LYS A 242 10.47 36.36 4.56
CA LYS A 242 11.25 36.12 3.34
C LYS A 242 12.49 35.26 3.63
N GLY A 243 12.65 34.17 2.88
CA GLY A 243 13.79 33.25 3.00
C GLY A 243 13.67 32.24 4.14
N GLN A 244 12.67 32.39 5.01
CA GLN A 244 12.42 31.47 6.11
C GLN A 244 11.70 30.20 5.62
N SER A 245 11.92 29.10 6.35
CA SER A 245 11.19 27.85 6.17
C SER A 245 10.62 27.36 7.49
N VAL A 246 9.58 26.53 7.42
CA VAL A 246 9.06 25.75 8.53
C VAL A 246 8.94 24.29 8.13
N THR A 247 9.41 23.38 8.99
CA THR A 247 9.24 21.93 8.82
C THR A 247 8.26 21.42 9.87
N ILE A 248 7.21 20.73 9.41
CA ILE A 248 6.21 20.11 10.27
C ILE A 248 6.37 18.60 10.19
N THR A 249 6.47 17.97 11.36
CA THR A 249 6.62 16.52 11.49
C THR A 249 5.28 15.88 11.85
N TYR A 250 4.66 15.21 10.89
CA TYR A 250 3.41 14.48 11.06
C TYR A 250 3.69 13.01 11.36
N SER A 251 2.96 12.40 12.29
CA SER A 251 3.09 11.00 12.68
C SER A 251 1.73 10.34 12.89
N ASN A 252 1.72 9.04 13.21
CA ASN A 252 0.50 8.23 13.34
C ASN A 252 -0.28 8.09 12.01
N LEU A 253 0.47 8.00 10.90
CA LEU A 253 -0.03 7.88 9.53
C LEU A 253 -0.25 6.40 9.19
N LYS A 254 -1.33 5.80 9.72
CA LYS A 254 -1.53 4.34 9.71
C LYS A 254 -1.77 3.72 8.34
N SER A 255 -2.17 4.52 7.35
CA SER A 255 -2.56 4.06 6.02
C SER A 255 -1.52 4.41 4.95
N LEU A 256 -0.46 5.14 5.31
CA LEU A 256 0.47 5.69 4.34
C LEU A 256 1.52 4.67 3.89
N THR A 257 1.70 4.52 2.58
CA THR A 257 2.79 3.73 2.00
C THR A 257 3.51 4.47 0.87
N VAL A 258 4.82 4.26 0.79
CA VAL A 258 5.67 4.65 -0.33
C VAL A 258 6.28 3.37 -0.91
N GLY A 259 5.93 3.04 -2.14
CA GLY A 259 6.07 1.71 -2.69
C GLY A 259 5.34 0.69 -1.81
N LYS A 260 6.09 -0.30 -1.31
CA LYS A 260 5.61 -1.33 -0.38
C LYS A 260 5.95 -1.03 1.09
N ILE A 261 6.61 0.09 1.37
CA ILE A 261 7.08 0.44 2.71
C ILE A 261 6.04 1.33 3.40
N ALA A 262 5.63 0.96 4.61
CA ALA A 262 4.78 1.79 5.45
C ALA A 262 5.56 3.02 5.94
N ALA A 263 5.06 4.23 5.66
CA ALA A 263 5.64 5.44 6.23
C ALA A 263 4.85 5.85 7.47
N VAL A 264 5.50 5.87 8.63
CA VAL A 264 4.84 6.22 9.89
C VAL A 264 4.92 7.73 10.18
N GLN A 265 5.77 8.45 9.42
CA GLN A 265 6.02 9.87 9.58
C GLN A 265 6.24 10.56 8.23
N ILE A 266 5.71 11.78 8.09
CA ILE A 266 6.00 12.72 7.01
C ILE A 266 6.66 13.95 7.62
N LYS A 267 7.72 14.46 6.98
CA LYS A 267 8.16 15.85 7.16
C LYS A 267 7.70 16.68 5.97
N ALA A 268 6.86 17.67 6.23
CA ALA A 268 6.44 18.66 5.24
C ALA A 268 7.19 19.96 5.51
N THR A 269 7.96 20.46 4.55
CA THR A 269 8.68 21.73 4.68
C THR A 269 8.06 22.75 3.75
N TYR A 270 7.74 23.92 4.30
CA TYR A 270 7.26 25.09 3.55
C TYR A 270 8.31 26.18 3.64
N LYS A 271 8.68 26.76 2.51
CA LYS A 271 9.67 27.84 2.41
C LYS A 271 9.07 29.03 1.68
N ASN A 272 9.33 30.23 2.21
CA ASN A 272 9.06 31.49 1.51
C ASN A 272 10.31 31.86 0.68
N PRO A 273 10.36 31.57 -0.64
CA PRO A 273 11.54 31.82 -1.45
C PRO A 273 11.85 33.31 -1.67
N SER A 274 10.84 34.17 -1.69
CA SER A 274 11.01 35.61 -1.96
C SER A 274 9.69 36.35 -1.78
N GLY A 275 9.74 37.58 -1.25
CA GLY A 275 8.60 38.51 -1.24
C GLY A 275 8.30 39.08 0.14
N ASN A 276 7.03 39.37 0.37
CA ASN A 276 6.47 39.81 1.64
C ASN A 276 6.35 38.65 2.64
N ARG A 277 6.04 38.97 3.91
CA ARG A 277 5.67 37.95 4.91
C ARG A 277 4.48 37.16 4.39
N MET A 278 4.53 35.84 4.53
CA MET A 278 3.53 34.93 3.96
C MET A 278 2.72 34.28 5.07
N GLY A 279 1.40 34.36 4.97
CA GLY A 279 0.48 33.56 5.77
C GLY A 279 0.23 32.19 5.13
N LEU A 280 0.29 31.14 5.94
CA LEU A 280 -0.10 29.79 5.56
C LEU A 280 -1.20 29.29 6.48
N ILE A 281 -2.18 28.60 5.91
CA ILE A 281 -3.17 27.79 6.62
C ILE A 281 -2.95 26.35 6.19
N LEU A 282 -2.52 25.53 7.15
CA LEU A 282 -2.09 24.17 6.93
C LEU A 282 -3.07 23.18 7.57
N PRO A 283 -3.42 22.09 6.87
CA PRO A 283 -4.30 21.09 7.43
C PRO A 283 -3.58 20.24 8.48
N LYS A 284 -4.36 19.69 9.41
CA LYS A 284 -3.89 18.64 10.32
C LYS A 284 -3.48 17.38 9.55
N ASP A 285 -4.28 16.94 8.58
CA ASP A 285 -3.91 15.87 7.65
C ASP A 285 -3.09 16.43 6.49
N PRO A 286 -1.80 16.09 6.36
CA PRO A 286 -0.95 16.63 5.30
C PRO A 286 -1.40 16.21 3.89
N GLY A 287 -2.30 15.22 3.76
CA GLY A 287 -2.89 14.87 2.46
C GLY A 287 -3.96 15.86 1.97
N ASN A 288 -4.44 16.76 2.83
CA ASN A 288 -5.42 17.77 2.46
C ASN A 288 -4.76 18.98 1.78
N GLN A 289 -5.58 19.81 1.14
CA GLN A 289 -5.13 21.08 0.61
C GLN A 289 -4.62 22.00 1.72
N PHE A 290 -3.69 22.87 1.35
CA PHE A 290 -3.27 24.00 2.17
C PHE A 290 -3.50 25.30 1.41
N HIS A 291 -3.58 26.39 2.15
CA HIS A 291 -3.87 27.72 1.62
C HIS A 291 -2.73 28.67 1.98
N PHE A 292 -2.31 29.49 1.04
CA PHE A 292 -1.27 30.49 1.30
C PHE A 292 -1.56 31.82 0.62
N GLY A 293 -0.96 32.86 1.17
CA GLY A 293 -0.80 34.13 0.48
C GLY A 293 -0.10 35.19 1.32
N ILE A 294 0.00 36.40 0.77
CA ILE A 294 0.80 37.48 1.36
C ILE A 294 0.08 38.14 2.53
N TYR A 295 0.84 38.47 3.56
CA TYR A 295 0.47 39.39 4.62
C TYR A 295 1.00 40.78 4.31
N ALA A 296 0.09 41.75 4.16
CA ALA A 296 0.40 43.15 3.95
C ALA A 296 -0.66 44.04 4.63
N ASN A 297 -0.23 45.18 5.19
CA ASN A 297 -1.12 46.18 5.80
C ASN A 297 -2.10 45.60 6.84
N GLY A 298 -1.63 44.66 7.67
CA GLY A 298 -2.46 44.04 8.71
C GLY A 298 -3.46 42.99 8.21
N LYS A 299 -3.47 42.67 6.91
CA LYS A 299 -4.35 41.68 6.28
C LYS A 299 -3.54 40.57 5.64
N ILE A 300 -4.03 39.35 5.72
CA ILE A 300 -3.51 38.20 4.97
C ILE A 300 -4.31 38.07 3.65
N PHE A 301 -3.73 37.43 2.65
CA PHE A 301 -4.34 37.19 1.34
C PHE A 301 -4.61 38.50 0.56
N THR A 302 -3.58 39.33 0.45
CA THR A 302 -3.61 40.57 -0.34
C THR A 302 -3.06 40.36 -1.75
N ASN A 303 -3.65 41.00 -2.76
CA ASN A 303 -3.29 40.85 -4.19
C ASN A 303 -1.86 41.28 -4.50
N GLN A 304 -0.96 40.30 -4.60
CA GLN A 304 0.43 40.44 -5.04
C GLN A 304 0.94 39.07 -5.52
N PRO A 305 1.82 39.00 -6.55
CA PRO A 305 2.47 37.75 -6.93
C PRO A 305 3.21 37.12 -5.76
N GLN A 306 3.01 35.82 -5.59
CA GLN A 306 3.46 35.10 -4.40
C GLN A 306 3.85 33.68 -4.74
N ALA A 307 4.89 33.20 -4.06
CA ALA A 307 5.34 31.84 -4.21
C ALA A 307 5.63 31.18 -2.86
N VAL A 308 5.33 29.89 -2.76
CA VAL A 308 5.71 29.05 -1.62
C VAL A 308 6.26 27.74 -2.13
N GLN A 309 7.42 27.34 -1.62
CA GLN A 309 7.97 26.02 -1.90
C GLN A 309 7.48 25.04 -0.84
N GLN A 310 6.96 23.90 -1.26
CA GLN A 310 6.54 22.79 -0.42
C GLN A 310 7.37 21.56 -0.77
N THR A 311 7.89 20.88 0.26
CA THR A 311 8.70 19.66 0.12
C THR A 311 8.19 18.58 1.05
N TYR A 312 8.09 17.34 0.54
CA TYR A 312 7.77 16.16 1.35
C TYR A 312 8.96 15.19 1.44
N GLN A 313 9.12 14.63 2.64
CA GLN A 313 9.99 13.49 2.94
C GLN A 313 9.22 12.47 3.79
N PHE A 314 9.40 11.18 3.51
CA PHE A 314 8.68 10.08 4.16
C PHE A 314 9.65 9.22 4.97
N TYR A 315 9.23 8.76 6.14
CA TYR A 315 10.07 8.01 7.06
C TYR A 315 9.40 6.71 7.53
N ASP A 316 10.17 5.64 7.59
CA ASP A 316 9.72 4.34 8.07
C ASP A 316 9.67 4.27 9.61
N ALA A 317 9.27 3.12 10.16
CA ALA A 317 9.17 2.89 11.60
C ALA A 317 10.50 3.00 12.36
N LEU A 318 11.63 2.90 11.66
CA LEU A 318 12.98 3.04 12.23
C LEU A 318 13.49 4.49 12.13
N GLY A 319 12.69 5.41 11.57
CA GLY A 319 13.09 6.80 11.36
C GLY A 319 14.03 6.99 10.17
N LYS A 320 14.15 5.99 9.29
CA LYS A 320 14.93 6.10 8.05
C LYS A 320 14.09 6.72 6.95
N ILE A 321 14.71 7.61 6.17
CA ILE A 321 14.06 8.21 4.99
C ILE A 321 13.79 7.13 3.94
N ILE A 322 12.57 7.14 3.38
CA ILE A 322 12.14 6.19 2.37
C ILE A 322 12.39 6.82 0.98
N PRO A 323 13.29 6.25 0.15
CA PRO A 323 13.45 6.70 -1.22
C PRO A 323 12.23 6.28 -2.07
N PHE A 324 11.92 7.05 -3.10
CA PHE A 324 10.96 6.65 -4.12
C PHE A 324 11.60 5.59 -5.02
N ILE A 325 10.95 4.43 -5.16
CA ILE A 325 11.44 3.32 -5.96
C ILE A 325 10.28 2.72 -6.76
N THR A 326 10.48 2.57 -8.06
CA THR A 326 9.55 1.88 -8.95
C THR A 326 9.48 0.39 -8.58
N THR A 327 8.27 -0.13 -8.37
CA THR A 327 8.03 -1.54 -8.06
C THR A 327 6.92 -2.07 -8.97
N ASN A 328 7.18 -3.13 -9.75
CA ASN A 328 6.20 -3.76 -10.64
C ASN A 328 5.45 -2.75 -11.56
N LYS A 329 6.20 -1.85 -12.21
CA LYS A 329 5.68 -0.73 -13.04
C LYS A 329 4.83 0.31 -12.30
N ALA A 330 4.70 0.24 -10.97
CA ALA A 330 4.10 1.31 -10.19
C ALA A 330 5.17 2.27 -9.69
N GLN A 331 4.85 3.55 -9.78
CA GLN A 331 5.71 4.65 -9.35
C GLN A 331 4.92 5.51 -8.36
N ALA A 332 5.58 6.17 -7.42
CA ALA A 332 4.90 7.18 -6.61
C ALA A 332 4.41 8.30 -7.56
N GLN A 333 3.10 8.55 -7.61
CA GLN A 333 2.54 9.60 -8.45
C GLN A 333 1.84 10.61 -7.56
N PHE A 334 2.21 11.89 -7.67
CA PHE A 334 1.56 12.98 -6.96
C PHE A 334 0.65 13.76 -7.91
N MET A 335 -0.56 14.07 -7.47
CA MET A 335 -1.35 15.15 -8.05
C MET A 335 -0.73 16.49 -7.66
N VAL A 336 -0.53 17.35 -8.65
CA VAL A 336 -0.28 18.78 -8.48
C VAL A 336 -1.44 19.49 -9.16
N GLY A 337 -2.37 20.06 -8.39
CA GLY A 337 -3.66 20.51 -8.93
C GLY A 337 -4.35 21.60 -8.11
N SER A 338 -5.51 22.04 -8.62
CA SER A 338 -6.12 23.34 -8.29
C SER A 338 -5.19 24.45 -8.81
N LEU A 339 -4.95 24.42 -10.13
CA LEU A 339 -4.15 25.42 -10.85
C LEU A 339 -5.09 26.23 -11.74
N ASN A 340 -5.62 27.30 -11.16
CA ASN A 340 -6.65 28.10 -11.76
C ASN A 340 -6.04 29.20 -12.64
N TYR A 341 -6.75 29.52 -13.72
CA TYR A 341 -6.54 30.70 -14.53
C TYR A 341 -7.89 31.33 -14.81
N SER A 342 -8.16 32.43 -14.12
CA SER A 342 -9.46 33.10 -14.09
C SER A 342 -9.35 34.55 -14.53
N SER A 343 -10.38 35.01 -15.23
CA SER A 343 -10.53 36.40 -15.66
C SER A 343 -10.64 37.34 -14.44
N ALA A 344 -10.16 38.58 -14.58
CA ALA A 344 -10.42 39.69 -13.66
C ALA A 344 -11.91 40.10 -13.55
N LYS A 345 -12.69 39.76 -14.58
CA LYS A 345 -14.11 40.11 -14.67
C LYS A 345 -14.90 38.83 -14.86
N THR A 346 -15.57 38.40 -13.79
CA THR A 346 -16.59 37.36 -13.87
C THR A 346 -17.96 38.00 -14.14
N GLN A 347 -18.88 37.26 -14.76
CA GLN A 347 -20.29 37.65 -14.81
C GLN A 347 -20.88 37.77 -13.39
N ASP A 348 -21.96 38.53 -13.19
CA ASP A 348 -22.66 38.66 -11.90
C ASP A 348 -22.87 37.27 -11.24
N GLY A 349 -22.25 37.07 -10.06
CA GLY A 349 -22.34 35.82 -9.29
C GLY A 349 -21.26 34.76 -9.59
N GLY A 350 -20.30 35.03 -10.48
CA GLY A 350 -19.11 34.20 -10.68
C GLY A 350 -18.07 34.37 -9.57
N THR A 351 -17.24 33.34 -9.34
CA THR A 351 -16.17 33.32 -8.35
C THR A 351 -14.82 33.01 -9.03
N PRO A 352 -13.72 33.68 -8.66
CA PRO A 352 -13.62 34.73 -7.65
C PRO A 352 -14.00 36.11 -8.22
N PRO A 353 -14.67 36.99 -7.43
CA PRO A 353 -14.85 38.39 -7.80
C PRO A 353 -13.53 39.14 -7.54
N ASN A 354 -12.67 39.26 -8.53
CA ASN A 354 -11.46 40.06 -8.47
C ASN A 354 -11.76 41.48 -8.98
N ASP A 355 -12.33 42.31 -8.09
CA ASP A 355 -12.57 43.75 -8.34
C ASP A 355 -11.27 44.58 -8.49
N ASP A 356 -10.09 43.95 -8.50
CA ASP A 356 -8.78 44.61 -8.62
C ASP A 356 -8.28 44.75 -10.06
N GLY A 357 -8.98 44.16 -11.04
CA GLY A 357 -8.65 44.29 -12.46
C GLY A 357 -7.50 43.42 -12.95
N TYR A 358 -7.13 42.35 -12.22
CA TYR A 358 -6.08 41.41 -12.62
C TYR A 358 -6.58 39.96 -12.71
N ASN A 359 -6.12 39.25 -13.74
CA ASN A 359 -6.37 37.81 -13.85
C ASN A 359 -5.69 37.05 -12.71
N ALA A 360 -6.43 36.13 -12.10
CA ALA A 360 -5.86 35.18 -11.14
C ALA A 360 -5.23 34.02 -11.91
N HIS A 361 -3.92 33.82 -11.77
CA HIS A 361 -3.19 32.84 -12.56
C HIS A 361 -2.19 32.07 -11.70
N GLU A 362 -2.40 30.77 -11.63
CA GLU A 362 -1.67 29.86 -10.77
C GLU A 362 -0.74 28.94 -11.57
N SER A 363 0.36 28.57 -10.95
CA SER A 363 1.34 27.66 -11.55
C SER A 363 2.09 26.87 -10.48
N ALA A 364 2.70 25.78 -10.94
CA ALA A 364 3.57 24.95 -10.13
C ALA A 364 4.89 24.73 -10.87
N SER A 365 6.00 24.98 -10.17
CA SER A 365 7.36 24.84 -10.68
C SER A 365 8.11 23.76 -9.93
N PHE A 366 8.94 22.98 -10.61
CA PHE A 366 9.75 21.92 -10.01
C PHE A 366 11.09 21.74 -10.73
N ASP A 367 11.96 20.91 -10.15
CA ASP A 367 13.22 20.49 -10.79
C ASP A 367 13.00 19.20 -11.58
N ASN A 368 13.01 19.31 -12.91
CA ASN A 368 12.83 18.17 -13.81
C ASN A 368 14.04 17.21 -13.85
N THR A 369 15.16 17.57 -13.21
CA THR A 369 16.24 16.62 -12.95
C THR A 369 15.87 15.64 -11.85
N LYS A 370 14.87 15.96 -11.02
CA LYS A 370 14.41 15.20 -9.84
C LYS A 370 13.04 14.55 -10.00
N ALA A 371 12.17 15.13 -10.81
CA ALA A 371 10.84 14.60 -11.05
C ALA A 371 10.42 14.79 -12.51
N THR A 372 9.36 14.10 -12.94
CA THR A 372 8.78 14.24 -14.28
C THR A 372 7.31 14.64 -14.15
N GLY A 373 6.95 15.78 -14.75
CA GLY A 373 5.56 16.22 -14.90
C GLY A 373 4.90 15.59 -16.13
N SER A 374 3.60 15.33 -16.06
CA SER A 374 2.81 14.80 -17.19
C SER A 374 1.36 15.25 -17.09
N PRO A 375 0.76 15.78 -18.19
CA PRO A 375 -0.61 16.26 -18.13
C PRO A 375 -1.56 15.06 -18.19
N PHE A 376 -2.75 15.22 -17.62
CA PHE A 376 -3.87 14.36 -17.99
C PHE A 376 -4.35 14.71 -19.39
N ARG A 377 -4.90 13.74 -20.12
CA ARG A 377 -5.48 13.97 -21.44
C ARG A 377 -6.58 15.04 -21.36
N LYS A 378 -6.48 16.04 -22.24
CA LYS A 378 -7.34 17.24 -22.31
C LYS A 378 -7.30 18.17 -21.08
N SER A 379 -6.32 18.00 -20.19
CA SER A 379 -6.07 19.00 -19.13
C SER A 379 -5.80 20.38 -19.72
N SER A 380 -6.24 21.43 -19.03
CA SER A 380 -5.86 22.82 -19.34
C SER A 380 -4.40 23.11 -19.01
N ILE A 381 -3.78 22.29 -18.16
CA ILE A 381 -2.42 22.51 -17.64
C ILE A 381 -1.38 22.00 -18.62
N ASN A 382 -0.41 22.86 -18.92
CA ASN A 382 0.65 22.60 -19.86
C ASN A 382 1.99 23.09 -19.31
N LYS A 383 3.08 22.54 -19.83
CA LYS A 383 4.41 23.14 -19.65
C LYS A 383 4.46 24.54 -20.27
N VAL A 384 4.97 25.50 -19.52
CA VAL A 384 5.10 26.92 -19.86
C VAL A 384 6.54 27.41 -19.63
N SER A 385 6.88 28.59 -20.15
CA SER A 385 8.26 29.11 -20.16
C SER A 385 8.69 29.81 -18.87
N GLY A 386 7.89 29.71 -17.80
CA GLY A 386 8.14 30.35 -16.52
C GLY A 386 6.87 30.48 -15.69
N VAL A 387 6.92 31.30 -14.65
CA VAL A 387 5.73 31.63 -13.83
C VAL A 387 4.94 32.78 -14.47
N PRO A 388 3.62 32.82 -14.30
CA PRO A 388 2.83 33.94 -14.78
C PRO A 388 3.20 35.23 -14.03
N ILE A 389 3.33 36.33 -14.75
CA ILE A 389 3.45 37.68 -14.20
C ILE A 389 2.12 38.38 -14.46
N SER A 390 1.56 39.02 -13.44
CA SER A 390 0.28 39.74 -13.52
C SER A 390 0.22 40.67 -14.75
N GLY A 391 -0.56 40.30 -15.75
CA GLY A 391 -0.91 41.15 -16.89
C GLY A 391 -2.18 41.96 -16.61
N ALA A 392 -2.25 43.18 -17.15
CA ALA A 392 -3.50 43.95 -17.16
C ALA A 392 -4.50 43.35 -18.17
N ASP A 393 -5.80 43.46 -17.87
CA ASP A 393 -6.94 43.00 -18.67
C ASP A 393 -6.68 42.91 -20.20
N ALA A 394 -6.86 41.70 -20.75
CA ALA A 394 -6.99 41.37 -22.17
C ALA A 394 -5.73 41.26 -23.07
N ALA A 395 -4.50 41.47 -22.59
CA ALA A 395 -3.30 41.31 -23.44
C ALA A 395 -2.65 39.90 -23.42
N GLY A 396 -3.15 39.00 -22.58
CA GLY A 396 -2.50 37.71 -22.29
C GLY A 396 -1.35 37.85 -21.27
N ASP A 397 -1.05 36.79 -20.53
CA ASP A 397 -0.03 36.85 -19.49
C ASP A 397 1.40 36.84 -20.05
N SER A 398 2.25 37.60 -19.40
CA SER A 398 3.70 37.53 -19.59
C SER A 398 4.27 36.44 -18.68
N TRP A 399 5.30 35.74 -19.17
CA TRP A 399 5.97 34.68 -18.41
C TRP A 399 7.28 35.22 -17.83
N GLY A 400 7.44 35.09 -16.53
CA GLY A 400 8.67 35.39 -15.81
C GLY A 400 9.69 34.27 -15.91
N SER A 401 10.71 34.32 -15.06
CA SER A 401 11.68 33.24 -14.93
C SER A 401 11.18 32.15 -13.99
N ASN A 402 11.65 30.92 -14.15
CA ASN A 402 11.41 29.86 -13.17
C ASN A 402 11.95 30.27 -11.78
N PRO A 403 11.24 29.94 -10.68
CA PRO A 403 11.74 30.15 -9.33
C PRO A 403 13.10 29.49 -9.11
N SER A 404 13.91 30.08 -8.22
CA SER A 404 15.22 29.54 -7.86
C SER A 404 15.13 28.06 -7.43
N GLY A 405 16.00 27.21 -7.98
CA GLY A 405 16.01 25.77 -7.73
C GLY A 405 14.97 24.98 -8.51
N THR A 406 14.26 25.60 -9.45
CA THR A 406 13.36 24.95 -10.39
C THR A 406 13.75 25.27 -11.84
N ASN A 407 13.38 24.42 -12.78
CA ASN A 407 13.71 24.56 -14.20
C ASN A 407 12.54 24.20 -15.13
N GLU A 408 11.38 23.87 -14.56
CA GLU A 408 10.18 23.54 -15.31
C GLU A 408 8.94 24.05 -14.57
N THR A 409 8.07 24.76 -15.30
CA THR A 409 6.82 25.33 -14.77
C THR A 409 5.62 24.85 -15.57
N TRP A 410 4.53 24.56 -14.88
CA TRP A 410 3.27 24.09 -15.43
C TRP A 410 2.13 24.99 -14.97
N SER A 411 1.29 25.40 -15.93
CA SER A 411 0.17 26.30 -15.71
C SER A 411 -0.85 26.16 -16.86
N ALA A 412 -2.04 26.72 -16.68
CA ALA A 412 -3.00 26.87 -17.77
C ALA A 412 -2.51 27.95 -18.76
N LYS A 413 -2.65 27.68 -20.07
CA LYS A 413 -2.28 28.64 -21.13
C LYS A 413 -3.43 29.54 -21.59
N ALA A 414 -4.64 29.20 -21.17
CA ALA A 414 -5.88 29.92 -21.45
C ALA A 414 -6.78 29.79 -20.22
N LEU A 415 -7.76 30.69 -20.10
CA LEU A 415 -8.72 30.68 -19.01
C LEU A 415 -9.34 29.29 -18.86
N ASN A 416 -9.29 28.75 -17.66
CA ASN A 416 -9.85 27.44 -17.32
C ASN A 416 -10.95 27.56 -16.26
N ASP A 417 -11.44 28.78 -16.01
CA ASP A 417 -12.43 29.08 -14.99
C ASP A 417 -13.86 28.73 -15.41
N TYR A 418 -14.31 29.15 -16.60
CA TYR A 418 -15.70 28.98 -17.02
C TYR A 418 -15.84 28.75 -18.52
N LYS A 419 -16.87 28.00 -18.92
CA LYS A 419 -17.16 27.70 -20.33
C LYS A 419 -17.37 28.95 -21.18
N TYR A 420 -17.95 30.01 -20.60
CA TYR A 420 -18.13 31.28 -21.32
C TYR A 420 -16.79 31.96 -21.66
N ASN A 421 -15.74 31.69 -20.88
CA ASN A 421 -14.35 32.11 -21.14
C ASN A 421 -13.58 31.13 -22.05
N GLY A 422 -14.25 30.11 -22.57
CA GLY A 422 -13.64 29.10 -23.45
C GLY A 422 -13.08 27.87 -22.72
N ALA A 423 -13.29 27.74 -21.41
CA ALA A 423 -12.91 26.53 -20.68
C ALA A 423 -13.74 25.32 -21.13
N LEU A 424 -13.19 24.11 -20.98
CA LEU A 424 -13.91 22.86 -21.27
C LEU A 424 -15.04 22.61 -20.28
N MET A 425 -14.85 23.03 -19.03
CA MET A 425 -15.76 22.84 -17.92
C MET A 425 -15.63 23.98 -16.92
N ASP A 426 -16.68 24.23 -16.16
CA ASP A 426 -16.70 25.32 -15.18
C ASP A 426 -15.90 24.93 -13.93
N ALA A 427 -15.26 25.89 -13.28
CA ALA A 427 -14.45 25.68 -12.08
C ALA A 427 -15.27 25.07 -10.94
N THR A 428 -16.55 25.41 -10.85
CA THR A 428 -17.48 24.78 -9.89
C THR A 428 -17.67 23.28 -10.14
N GLN A 429 -17.37 22.79 -11.35
CA GLN A 429 -17.34 21.37 -11.69
C GLN A 429 -15.96 20.76 -11.43
N TRP A 430 -14.91 21.36 -11.99
CA TRP A 430 -13.60 20.71 -12.04
C TRP A 430 -12.69 21.04 -10.86
N ASP A 431 -12.76 22.26 -10.32
CA ASP A 431 -11.93 22.68 -9.18
C ASP A 431 -12.53 22.17 -7.87
N THR A 432 -12.80 20.87 -7.89
CA THR A 432 -13.31 20.03 -6.82
C THR A 432 -12.27 18.94 -6.60
N HIS A 433 -12.10 18.41 -5.39
CA HIS A 433 -11.01 17.46 -5.10
C HIS A 433 -11.21 16.03 -5.64
N ILE A 434 -12.00 15.87 -6.71
CA ILE A 434 -12.51 14.58 -7.20
C ILE A 434 -12.33 14.40 -8.72
N VAL A 435 -13.22 13.65 -9.35
CA VAL A 435 -13.06 12.98 -10.64
C VAL A 435 -12.77 13.92 -11.83
N ASP A 436 -13.12 15.20 -11.76
CA ASP A 436 -12.87 16.18 -12.83
C ASP A 436 -11.68 17.13 -12.58
N ALA A 437 -11.03 17.03 -11.41
CA ALA A 437 -9.89 17.90 -11.07
C ALA A 437 -8.67 17.71 -11.97
N TRP A 438 -8.61 16.64 -12.78
CA TRP A 438 -7.59 16.49 -13.82
C TRP A 438 -7.52 17.68 -14.78
N TYR A 439 -8.63 18.42 -14.95
CA TYR A 439 -8.66 19.53 -15.89
C TYR A 439 -7.73 20.69 -15.48
N GLY A 440 -7.56 20.95 -14.19
CA GLY A 440 -6.60 21.92 -13.64
C GLY A 440 -5.49 21.27 -12.84
N ALA A 441 -5.07 20.06 -13.22
CA ALA A 441 -4.00 19.33 -12.55
C ALA A 441 -3.07 18.61 -13.53
N PHE A 442 -1.91 18.19 -13.01
CA PHE A 442 -1.00 17.26 -13.67
C PHE A 442 -0.45 16.23 -12.66
N SER A 443 0.13 15.15 -13.18
CA SER A 443 0.82 14.14 -12.37
C SER A 443 2.31 14.46 -12.30
N LEU A 444 2.88 14.42 -11.11
CA LEU A 444 4.30 14.59 -10.83
C LEU A 444 4.88 13.29 -10.26
N VAL A 445 5.88 12.74 -10.95
CA VAL A 445 6.51 11.47 -10.59
C VAL A 445 7.97 11.73 -10.22
N PRO A 446 8.39 11.54 -8.95
CA PRO A 446 9.79 11.63 -8.57
C PRO A 446 10.60 10.51 -9.26
N LYS A 447 11.86 10.79 -9.58
CA LYS A 447 12.77 9.78 -10.14
C LYS A 447 13.17 8.78 -9.07
N ASP A 448 13.49 7.56 -9.51
CA ASP A 448 13.94 6.50 -8.62
C ASP A 448 15.19 6.91 -7.83
N GLY A 449 15.20 6.61 -6.53
CA GLY A 449 16.29 6.94 -5.61
C GLY A 449 16.16 8.31 -4.94
N GLU A 450 15.33 9.22 -5.45
CA GLU A 450 15.08 10.48 -4.78
C GLU A 450 14.39 10.26 -3.42
N THR A 451 14.78 11.05 -2.42
CA THR A 451 14.28 10.92 -1.05
C THR A 451 13.30 12.02 -0.65
N SER A 452 13.04 12.96 -1.57
CA SER A 452 12.13 14.08 -1.37
C SER A 452 11.50 14.50 -2.69
N ILE A 453 10.33 15.10 -2.61
CA ILE A 453 9.68 15.73 -3.76
C ILE A 453 9.29 17.16 -3.38
N SER A 454 9.55 18.11 -4.29
CA SER A 454 9.32 19.53 -4.04
C SER A 454 8.58 20.19 -5.18
N VAL A 455 7.65 21.08 -4.84
CA VAL A 455 6.91 21.95 -5.77
C VAL A 455 6.98 23.37 -5.24
N THR A 456 7.26 24.32 -6.13
CA THR A 456 7.12 25.76 -5.85
C THR A 456 5.84 26.24 -6.50
N TRP A 457 4.86 26.53 -5.66
CA TRP A 457 3.57 27.07 -6.04
C TRP A 457 3.71 28.56 -6.27
N HIS A 458 2.98 29.10 -7.26
CA HIS A 458 2.95 30.51 -7.56
C HIS A 458 1.55 30.96 -7.98
N THR A 459 1.10 32.10 -7.50
CA THR A 459 -0.13 32.76 -7.97
C THR A 459 0.07 34.26 -8.14
N THR A 460 -0.66 34.86 -9.09
CA THR A 460 -0.74 36.33 -9.29
C THR A 460 -1.82 37.00 -8.43
N SER A 461 -2.75 36.23 -7.86
CA SER A 461 -3.87 36.75 -7.05
C SER A 461 -3.55 36.82 -5.56
N ALA A 462 -4.49 37.30 -4.76
CA ALA A 462 -4.39 37.38 -3.30
C ALA A 462 -3.96 36.08 -2.61
N ASN A 463 -4.41 34.93 -3.10
CA ASN A 463 -4.24 33.65 -2.41
C ASN A 463 -4.46 32.47 -3.34
N MET A 464 -4.05 31.29 -2.89
CA MET A 464 -4.16 30.05 -3.66
C MET A 464 -4.30 28.84 -2.74
N TRP A 465 -5.25 27.97 -3.07
CA TRP A 465 -5.42 26.65 -2.46
C TRP A 465 -4.63 25.63 -3.28
N ALA A 466 -3.73 24.89 -2.63
CA ALA A 466 -2.83 23.99 -3.33
C ALA A 466 -3.06 22.53 -2.90
N SER A 467 -3.13 21.63 -3.88
CA SER A 467 -3.30 20.18 -3.64
C SER A 467 -2.03 19.42 -4.02
N PHE A 468 -1.44 18.71 -3.04
CA PHE A 468 -0.24 17.89 -3.27
C PHE A 468 -0.26 16.58 -2.50
N ASN A 469 -0.70 15.51 -3.16
CA ASN A 469 -0.83 14.18 -2.56
C ASN A 469 -0.85 13.09 -3.64
N GLY A 470 -0.97 11.82 -3.27
CA GLY A 470 -1.07 10.67 -4.18
C GLY A 470 -2.47 10.34 -4.70
N GLN A 471 -3.48 11.18 -4.45
CA GLN A 471 -4.83 11.00 -4.96
C GLN A 471 -4.94 11.63 -6.36
N LEU A 472 -4.68 10.83 -7.39
CA LEU A 472 -4.78 11.30 -8.77
C LEU A 472 -6.26 11.60 -9.13
N PRO A 473 -6.56 12.78 -9.71
CA PRO A 473 -7.92 13.25 -9.91
C PRO A 473 -8.48 12.72 -11.22
N THR A 474 -8.59 11.40 -11.35
CA THR A 474 -9.02 10.75 -12.59
C THR A 474 -10.14 9.74 -12.35
N LYS A 475 -11.01 9.57 -13.34
CA LYS A 475 -12.07 8.54 -13.32
C LYS A 475 -11.52 7.12 -13.45
N PHE A 476 -10.29 6.96 -13.93
CA PHE A 476 -9.67 5.66 -14.13
C PHE A 476 -9.06 5.16 -12.83
N GLU A 477 -9.37 3.93 -12.44
CA GLU A 477 -8.80 3.34 -11.24
C GLU A 477 -7.31 3.02 -11.47
N ILE A 478 -6.42 3.83 -10.89
CA ILE A 478 -4.98 3.60 -10.97
C ILE A 478 -4.60 2.49 -9.97
N PRO A 479 -4.20 1.30 -10.44
CA PRO A 479 -4.07 0.14 -9.57
C PRO A 479 -2.76 0.18 -8.77
N THR A 480 -2.77 -0.42 -7.58
CA THR A 480 -1.55 -0.67 -6.78
C THR A 480 -1.06 -2.09 -7.02
N PRO A 481 0.26 -2.33 -7.14
CA PRO A 481 0.76 -3.69 -7.34
C PRO A 481 0.40 -4.60 -6.16
N PRO A 482 0.02 -5.86 -6.41
CA PRO A 482 -0.17 -6.84 -5.35
C PRO A 482 1.16 -7.15 -4.65
N ILE A 483 1.05 -7.65 -3.42
CA ILE A 483 2.20 -8.06 -2.61
C ILE A 483 2.36 -9.57 -2.75
N PRO A 484 3.50 -10.06 -3.30
CA PRO A 484 3.76 -11.49 -3.36
C PRO A 484 3.73 -12.12 -1.96
N PRO A 485 3.19 -13.34 -1.80
CA PRO A 485 3.23 -14.04 -0.53
C PRO A 485 4.68 -14.33 -0.14
N VAL A 486 4.97 -14.21 1.15
CA VAL A 486 6.28 -14.62 1.69
C VAL A 486 6.37 -16.13 1.60
N LYS A 487 7.43 -16.64 0.94
CA LYS A 487 7.69 -18.08 0.89
C LYS A 487 8.03 -18.59 2.30
N PRO A 488 7.24 -19.51 2.87
CA PRO A 488 7.56 -20.05 4.18
C PRO A 488 8.75 -21.01 4.08
N THR A 489 9.49 -21.11 5.18
CA THR A 489 10.50 -22.15 5.39
C THR A 489 9.93 -23.18 6.36
N ALA A 490 9.74 -24.42 5.91
CA ALA A 490 9.35 -25.53 6.77
C ALA A 490 10.60 -26.33 7.17
N THR A 491 10.66 -26.76 8.42
CA THR A 491 11.71 -27.65 8.92
C THR A 491 11.19 -29.08 9.02
N TYR A 492 12.07 -30.05 8.83
CA TYR A 492 11.77 -31.47 9.07
C TYR A 492 13.01 -32.21 9.56
N HIS A 493 12.84 -33.32 10.25
CA HIS A 493 13.91 -34.24 10.62
C HIS A 493 13.44 -35.69 10.49
N PHE A 494 14.40 -36.59 10.39
CA PHE A 494 14.16 -38.03 10.50
C PHE A 494 14.50 -38.52 11.91
N ASP A 495 13.86 -39.61 12.30
CA ASP A 495 14.13 -40.30 13.55
C ASP A 495 14.86 -41.61 13.30
N LYS A 496 15.77 -41.96 14.21
CA LYS A 496 16.38 -43.29 14.30
C LYS A 496 16.19 -43.83 15.71
N ALA A 497 16.01 -45.14 15.80
CA ALA A 497 15.87 -45.85 17.07
C ALA A 497 16.28 -47.31 16.88
N THR A 498 16.65 -47.97 17.97
CA THR A 498 16.91 -49.40 17.99
C THR A 498 16.00 -50.13 18.99
N PHE A 499 15.89 -51.45 18.86
CA PHE A 499 15.18 -52.26 19.83
C PHE A 499 15.82 -53.63 20.10
N GLN A 500 15.44 -54.22 21.23
CA GLN A 500 15.76 -55.58 21.63
C GLN A 500 14.50 -56.29 22.13
N THR A 501 14.21 -57.48 21.60
CA THR A 501 13.07 -58.30 22.06
C THR A 501 13.40 -59.01 23.37
N ASP A 502 12.39 -59.25 24.21
CA ASP A 502 12.58 -60.11 25.38
C ASP A 502 12.94 -61.54 24.92
N ASN A 503 14.06 -62.07 25.42
CA ASN A 503 14.43 -63.48 25.21
C ASN A 503 13.49 -64.38 26.02
N THR A 504 12.28 -64.64 25.51
CA THR A 504 11.28 -65.47 26.21
C THR A 504 11.35 -66.96 25.88
N LYS A 505 12.31 -67.41 25.06
CA LYS A 505 12.58 -68.85 24.96
C LYS A 505 13.30 -69.30 26.22
N SER A 506 12.56 -69.67 27.26
CA SER A 506 13.07 -70.62 28.24
C SER A 506 13.32 -71.92 27.48
N VAL A 507 14.57 -72.34 27.41
CA VAL A 507 14.89 -73.69 26.96
C VAL A 507 14.87 -74.51 28.24
N THR A 508 13.84 -75.33 28.42
CA THR A 508 13.79 -76.23 29.55
C THR A 508 14.46 -77.56 29.19
N ASN A 509 15.24 -78.12 30.11
CA ASN A 509 15.70 -79.50 29.97
C ASN A 509 14.52 -80.48 30.15
N ALA A 510 14.76 -81.78 29.95
CA ALA A 510 13.74 -82.82 30.13
C ALA A 510 13.15 -82.91 31.55
N ALA A 511 13.74 -82.23 32.53
CA ALA A 511 13.26 -82.12 33.91
C ALA A 511 12.48 -80.81 34.18
N GLY A 512 12.19 -80.02 33.15
CA GLY A 512 11.46 -78.75 33.28
C GLY A 512 12.28 -77.59 33.84
N THR A 513 13.60 -77.74 34.01
CA THR A 513 14.49 -76.67 34.50
C THR A 513 14.88 -75.74 33.37
N ASP A 514 14.72 -74.43 33.53
CA ASP A 514 15.21 -73.43 32.58
C ASP A 514 16.75 -73.47 32.52
N VAL A 515 17.30 -73.73 31.33
CA VAL A 515 18.75 -73.82 31.09
C VAL A 515 19.31 -72.56 30.40
N ASN A 516 18.57 -71.45 30.38
CA ASN A 516 19.11 -70.19 29.87
C ASN A 516 20.37 -69.74 30.63
N GLY A 517 21.50 -69.64 29.92
CA GLY A 517 22.76 -69.09 30.44
C GLY A 517 23.73 -70.10 31.06
N ALA A 518 23.35 -71.37 31.20
CA ALA A 518 24.28 -72.40 31.65
C ALA A 518 25.12 -72.91 30.46
N LEU A 519 26.43 -72.66 30.49
CA LEU A 519 27.39 -73.35 29.62
C LEU A 519 27.23 -74.85 29.85
N VAL A 520 26.69 -75.56 28.87
CA VAL A 520 26.64 -77.02 28.89
C VAL A 520 28.08 -77.50 28.65
N ASN A 521 28.86 -77.62 29.73
CA ASN A 521 30.13 -78.32 29.68
C ASN A 521 29.83 -79.79 29.33
N LYS A 522 30.03 -80.14 28.06
CA LYS A 522 30.14 -81.54 27.64
C LYS A 522 31.58 -82.00 27.88
N LYS A 523 31.67 -83.17 28.49
CA LYS A 523 32.86 -83.89 28.99
C LYS A 523 34.12 -83.71 28.17
#